data_AF-A0A0N1NHW7-F1
#
_entry.id   AF-A0A0N1NHW7-F1
#
_cell.length_a   1.000
_cell.length_b   1.000
_cell.length_c   1.000
_cell.angle_alpha   90.00
_cell.angle_beta   90.00
_cell.angle_gamma   90.00
#
_symmetry.space_group_name_H-M   'P 1'
#
loop_
_entity.id
_entity.type
_entity.pdbx_description
1 polymer ?
#
loop_
_entity_poly.entity_id
_entity_poly.type
_entity_poly.pdbx_seq_one_letter_code
_entity_poly.pdbx_strand_id
1 'polypeptide(L)' 'MKDLPGFGAQKAQIFLALLGKQLGVRPTGWRETAGPYGEQGSYRSVADITGPDSLARVREHKKEMKAAAKKAKG' A
#
# COMPACT_ATOMS: atom_id res chain seq x y z
N MET A 1 -9.97 -12.16 -15.13
CA MET A 1 -8.71 -11.37 -15.20
C MET A 1 -7.87 -11.63 -13.95
N LYS A 2 -7.19 -12.77 -13.92
CA LYS A 2 -6.24 -13.27 -12.91
C LYS A 2 -5.43 -14.27 -13.73
N ASP A 3 -4.14 -14.16 -13.97
CA ASP A 3 -3.07 -14.04 -13.01
C ASP A 3 -1.80 -13.59 -13.75
N LEU A 4 -1.18 -12.48 -13.33
CA LEU A 4 0.27 -12.40 -13.49
C LEU A 4 0.85 -13.25 -12.35
N PRO A 5 1.63 -14.30 -12.63
CA PRO A 5 2.28 -15.08 -11.59
C PRO A 5 3.11 -14.15 -10.69
N GLY A 6 2.73 -14.05 -9.42
CA GLY A 6 3.39 -13.15 -8.46
C GLY A 6 2.81 -11.74 -8.33
N PHE A 7 1.74 -11.39 -9.06
CA PHE A 7 1.06 -10.09 -8.99
C PHE A 7 -0.42 -10.24 -8.58
N GLY A 8 -0.64 -10.49 -7.29
CA GLY A 8 -1.98 -10.60 -6.73
C GLY A 8 -2.68 -9.25 -6.54
N ALA A 9 -3.97 -9.30 -6.20
CA ALA A 9 -4.83 -8.12 -6.00
C ALA A 9 -4.21 -7.06 -5.06
N GLN A 10 -3.59 -7.48 -3.96
CA GLN A 10 -2.93 -6.57 -3.03
C GLN A 10 -1.79 -5.77 -3.68
N LYS A 11 -0.95 -6.42 -4.51
CA LYS A 11 0.14 -5.73 -5.22
C LYS A 11 -0.39 -4.80 -6.29
N ALA A 12 -1.46 -5.20 -6.99
CA ALA A 12 -2.14 -4.33 -7.94
C ALA A 12 -2.69 -3.07 -7.28
N GLN A 13 -3.28 -3.18 -6.09
CA GLN A 13 -3.76 -2.04 -5.32
C GLN A 13 -2.62 -1.12 -4.86
N ILE A 14 -1.51 -1.69 -4.37
CA ILE A 14 -0.31 -0.91 -3.99
C ILE A 14 0.28 -0.19 -5.22
N PHE A 15 0.34 -0.86 -6.36
CA PHE A 15 0.84 -0.28 -7.60
C PHE A 15 -0.06 0.85 -8.08
N LEU A 16 -1.38 0.67 -8.04
CA LEU A 16 -2.34 1.73 -8.36
C LEU A 16 -2.21 2.92 -7.39
N ALA A 17 -2.01 2.65 -6.10
CA ALA A 17 -1.75 3.69 -5.12
C ALA A 17 -0.47 4.48 -5.43
N LEU A 18 0.61 3.79 -5.82
CA LEU A 18 1.87 4.41 -6.22
C LEU A 18 1.66 5.34 -7.42
N LEU A 19 0.94 4.86 -8.44
CA LEU A 19 0.60 5.62 -9.62
C LEU A 19 -0.20 6.89 -9.28
N GLY A 20 -1.22 6.80 -8.42
CA GLY A 20 -2.05 7.96 -8.08
C GLY A 20 -1.41 8.94 -7.09
N LYS A 21 -0.63 8.44 -6.13
CA LYS A 21 0.02 9.25 -5.09
C LYS A 21 1.29 9.93 -5.58
N GLN A 22 2.18 9.18 -6.23
CA GLN A 22 3.50 9.68 -6.63
C GLN A 22 3.56 10.12 -8.09
N LEU A 23 2.93 9.38 -8.99
CA LEU A 23 3.01 9.64 -10.43
C LEU A 23 1.86 10.51 -10.97
N GLY A 24 0.91 10.91 -10.12
CA GLY A 24 -0.19 11.80 -10.50
C GLY A 24 -1.29 11.14 -11.36
N VAL A 25 -1.26 9.82 -11.55
CA VAL A 25 -2.26 9.08 -12.34
C VAL A 25 -3.54 8.90 -11.53
N ARG A 26 -4.49 9.82 -11.69
CA ARG A 26 -5.69 9.91 -10.83
C ARG A 26 -6.99 9.79 -11.64
N PRO A 27 -7.26 8.65 -12.31
CA PRO A 27 -8.55 8.42 -12.95
C PRO A 27 -9.66 8.37 -11.90
N THR A 28 -10.89 8.73 -12.26
CA THR A 28 -12.04 8.69 -11.35
C THR A 28 -12.16 7.32 -10.66
N GLY A 29 -12.32 7.30 -9.34
CA GLY A 29 -12.43 6.06 -8.55
C GLY A 29 -11.12 5.32 -8.26
N TRP A 30 -9.95 5.87 -8.60
CA TRP A 30 -8.66 5.20 -8.34
C TRP A 30 -8.40 4.91 -6.86
N ARG A 31 -8.86 5.78 -5.95
CA ARG A 31 -8.69 5.60 -4.50
C ARG A 31 -9.50 4.41 -3.98
N GLU A 32 -10.73 4.25 -4.46
CA GLU A 32 -11.61 3.13 -4.12
C GLU A 32 -11.00 1.81 -4.62
N THR A 33 -10.46 1.83 -5.84
CA THR A 33 -9.80 0.67 -6.44
C THR A 33 -8.50 0.30 -5.72
N ALA A 34 -7.71 1.31 -5.29
CA ALA A 34 -6.51 1.13 -4.47
C ALA A 34 -6.83 0.70 -3.02
N GLY A 35 -8.09 0.81 -2.60
CA GLY A 35 -8.58 0.43 -1.28
C GLY A 35 -7.78 1.10 -0.15
N PRO A 36 -7.31 0.35 0.86
CA PRO A 36 -6.63 0.92 2.02
C PRO A 36 -5.29 1.59 1.66
N TYR A 37 -4.72 1.28 0.49
CA TYR A 37 -3.49 1.91 0.01
C TYR A 37 -3.75 3.24 -0.69
N GLY A 38 -4.99 3.54 -1.09
CA GLY A 38 -5.39 4.80 -1.71
C GLY A 38 -5.68 5.92 -0.71
N GLU A 39 -5.84 5.60 0.57
CA GLU A 39 -6.17 6.56 1.64
C GLU A 39 -5.10 7.65 1.79
N GLN A 40 -5.53 8.90 1.95
CA GLN A 40 -4.62 10.03 2.14
C GLN A 40 -4.05 9.97 3.57
N GLY A 41 -2.72 10.08 3.70
CA GLY A 41 -2.04 9.96 4.99
C GLY A 41 -1.82 8.52 5.48
N SER A 42 -2.17 7.50 4.68
CA SER A 42 -1.76 6.13 4.99
C SER A 42 -0.24 5.98 4.87
N TYR A 43 0.39 5.20 5.76
CA TYR A 43 1.80 4.77 5.63
C TYR A 43 1.86 3.24 5.57
N ARG A 44 1.13 2.67 4.61
CA ARG A 44 0.88 1.22 4.53
C ARG A 44 1.74 0.52 3.51
N SER A 45 2.30 1.25 2.53
CA SER A 45 3.02 0.66 1.42
C SER A 45 4.08 1.57 0.81
N VAL A 46 4.78 1.07 -0.21
CA VAL A 46 5.75 1.85 -0.99
C VAL A 46 5.14 3.10 -1.63
N ALA A 47 3.83 3.08 -1.93
CA ALA A 47 3.11 4.24 -2.46
C ALA A 47 3.18 5.47 -1.55
N ASP A 48 3.42 5.26 -0.26
CA ASP A 48 3.45 6.29 0.77
C ASP A 48 4.87 6.81 1.07
N ILE A 49 5.89 6.23 0.42
CA ILE A 49 7.31 6.55 0.64
C ILE A 49 7.72 7.69 -0.28
N THR A 50 7.69 8.91 0.24
CA THR A 50 8.14 10.15 -0.41
C THR A 50 9.56 10.56 0.00
N GLY A 51 10.15 9.90 1.00
CA GLY A 51 11.47 10.24 1.54
C GLY A 51 11.88 9.36 2.74
N PRO A 52 12.99 9.71 3.42
CA PRO A 52 13.53 8.92 4.54
C PRO A 52 12.54 8.80 5.71
N ASP A 53 11.84 9.88 6.05
CA ASP A 53 10.89 9.88 7.18
C ASP A 53 9.66 9.03 6.92
N SER A 54 9.13 9.07 5.70
CA SER A 54 7.99 8.23 5.32
C SER A 54 8.38 6.76 5.16
N LEU A 55 9.63 6.46 4.75
CA LEU A 55 10.18 5.11 4.80
C LEU A 55 10.20 4.54 6.22
N ALA A 56 10.63 5.34 7.21
CA ALA A 56 10.65 4.94 8.61
C ALA A 56 9.24 4.58 9.11
N ARG A 57 8.24 5.44 8.83
CA ARG A 57 6.83 5.18 9.20
C ARG A 57 6.26 3.93 8.55
N VAL A 58 6.52 3.70 7.25
CA VAL A 58 6.05 2.49 6.55
C VAL A 58 6.69 1.23 7.14
N ARG A 59 7.97 1.30 7.52
CA ARG A 59 8.67 0.18 8.17
C ARG A 59 8.08 -0.12 9.55
N GLU A 60 7.81 0.90 10.35
CA GLU A 60 7.17 0.77 11.65
C GLU A 60 5.79 0.14 11.53
N HIS A 61 4.93 0.68 10.66
CA HIS A 61 3.60 0.13 10.40
C HIS A 61 3.66 -1.35 9.95
N LYS A 62 4.60 -1.70 9.06
CA LYS A 62 4.79 -3.08 8.62
C LYS A 62 5.25 -4.00 9.75
N LYS A 63 6.06 -3.50 10.69
CA LYS A 63 6.53 -4.23 11.87
C LYS A 63 5.39 -4.49 12.85
N GLU A 64 4.57 -3.48 13.12
CA GLU A 64 3.37 -3.60 13.96
C GLU A 64 2.37 -4.60 13.39
N MET A 65 2.06 -4.49 12.09
CA MET A 65 1.17 -5.43 11.41
C MET A 65 1.69 -6.88 11.45
N LYS A 66 3.01 -7.08 11.29
CA LYS A 66 3.62 -8.41 11.46
C LYS A 66 3.50 -8.91 12.90
N ALA A 67 3.70 -8.05 13.89
CA ALA A 67 3.57 -8.41 15.30
C ALA A 67 2.12 -8.76 15.66
N ALA A 68 1.15 -7.98 15.18
CA ALA A 68 -0.28 -8.24 15.34
C ALA A 68 -0.70 -9.57 14.67
N ALA A 69 -0.24 -9.83 13.44
CA ALA A 69 -0.51 -11.09 12.75
C ALA A 69 0.13 -12.29 13.47
N LYS A 70 1.30 -12.10 14.09
CA LYS A 70 1.95 -13.15 14.90
C LYS A 70 1.16 -13.43 16.19
N LYS A 71 0.61 -12.39 16.84
CA LYS A 71 -0.25 -12.52 18.03
C LYS A 71 -1.61 -13.15 17.71
N ALA A 72 -2.20 -12.84 16.56
CA ALA A 72 -3.48 -13.44 16.14
C ALA A 72 -3.37 -14.90 15.70
N LYS A 73 -2.14 -15.40 15.49
CA LYS A 73 -1.85 -16.78 15.07
C LYS A 73 -1.37 -17.67 16.23
N GLY A 74 -1.17 -17.11 17.43
CA GLY A 74 -0.84 -17.84 18.65
C GLY A 74 -2.04 -17.90 19.57
#